data_AF-A0A2T7FWN7-F1
#
_entry.id   AF-A0A2T7FWN7-F1
#
_cell.length_a   1.000
_cell.length_b   1.000
_cell.length_c   1.000
_cell.angle_alpha   90.00
_cell.angle_beta   90.00
_cell.angle_gamma   90.00
#
_symmetry.space_group_name_H-M   'P 1'
#
loop_
_entity.id
_entity.type
_entity.pdbx_description
1 polymer ?
#
loop_
_entity_poly.entity_id
_entity_poly.type
_entity_poly.pdbx_seq_one_letter_code
_entity_poly.pdbx_strand_id
1 'polypeptide(L)'
;MRLAIALCLTLAACAEFPALEGRVSPAVANAPPPELVPLGPLLARAGAAERGAAAVPTALAPRITALRARADRLRGPVIPPVTRARMQRGIR
;
A
#
# COMPACT_ATOMS: atom_id res chain seq x y z
N MET A 1 20.68 -14.31 21.39
CA MET A 1 20.16 -13.63 20.17
C MET A 1 20.53 -12.16 20.08
N ARG A 2 20.27 -11.31 21.09
CA ARG A 2 20.59 -9.86 21.02
C ARG A 2 22.08 -9.55 20.76
N LEU A 3 22.98 -10.30 21.38
CA LEU A 3 24.43 -10.21 21.16
C LEU A 3 24.85 -10.62 19.74
N ALA A 4 24.21 -11.65 19.17
CA ALA A 4 24.48 -12.07 17.79
C ALA A 4 24.02 -11.01 16.77
N ILE A 5 22.87 -10.38 17.03
CA ILE A 5 22.35 -9.29 16.18
C ILE A 5 23.28 -8.08 16.24
N ALA A 6 23.74 -7.68 17.43
CA ALA A 6 24.68 -6.58 17.60
C ALA A 6 26.01 -6.84 16.88
N LEU A 7 26.53 -8.07 16.96
CA LEU A 7 27.76 -8.46 16.26
C LEU A 7 27.62 -8.37 14.74
N CYS A 8 26.51 -8.87 14.16
CA CYS A 8 26.27 -8.76 12.72
C CYS A 8 26.16 -7.30 12.24
N LEU A 9 25.55 -6.41 13.03
CA LEU A 9 25.45 -4.99 12.73
C LEU A 9 26.82 -4.30 12.72
N THR A 10 27.72 -4.65 13.64
CA THR A 10 29.09 -4.10 13.65
C THR A 10 29.94 -4.58 12.47
N LEU A 11 29.68 -5.79 11.95
CA LEU A 11 30.38 -6.32 10.77
C LEU A 11 29.94 -5.62 9.48
N ALA A 12 28.66 -5.25 9.37
CA ALA A 12 28.14 -4.54 8.19
C ALA A 12 28.60 -3.07 8.12
N ALA A 13 28.96 -2.47 9.25
CA ALA A 13 29.44 -1.09 9.32
C ALA A 13 30.87 -0.89 8.74
N CYS A 14 31.62 -1.97 8.53
CA CYS A 14 32.96 -1.94 7.91
C CYS A 14 32.93 -2.19 6.40
N ALA A 15 31.76 -2.13 5.75
CA ALA A 15 31.69 -2.22 4.28
C ALA A 15 32.17 -0.90 3.66
N GLU A 16 33.34 -0.92 3.04
CA GLU A 16 33.89 0.19 2.25
C GLU A 16 32.87 0.59 1.16
N PHE A 17 32.57 1.88 1.05
CA PHE A 17 31.76 2.37 -0.07
C PHE A 17 32.53 2.09 -1.36
N PRO A 18 31.96 1.34 -2.32
CA PRO A 18 32.69 1.04 -3.54
C PRO A 18 32.94 2.33 -4.31
N ALA A 19 34.19 2.58 -4.70
CA ALA A 19 34.51 3.69 -5.58
C ALA A 19 33.70 3.57 -6.88
N LEU A 20 32.72 4.46 -7.02
CA LEU A 20 31.84 4.58 -8.19
C LEU A 20 32.30 5.74 -9.09
N GLU A 21 33.16 6.60 -8.54
CA GLU A 21 33.82 7.71 -9.19
C GLU A 21 34.71 7.19 -10.34
N GLY A 22 34.62 7.82 -11.51
CA GLY A 22 35.42 7.45 -12.68
C GLY A 22 34.96 6.21 -13.46
N ARG A 23 33.85 5.55 -13.07
CA ARG A 23 33.24 4.49 -13.89
C ARG A 23 32.63 5.00 -15.20
N VAL A 24 32.39 6.30 -15.29
CA VAL A 24 31.95 6.97 -16.51
C VAL A 24 33.19 7.37 -17.29
N SER A 25 33.35 6.81 -18.49
CA SER A 25 34.46 7.18 -19.37
C SER A 25 34.35 8.65 -19.78
N PRO A 26 35.47 9.33 -20.11
CA PRO A 26 35.43 10.72 -20.56
C PRO A 26 34.59 10.88 -21.83
N ALA A 27 34.47 9.86 -22.67
CA ALA A 27 33.60 9.86 -23.84
C ALA A 27 32.11 9.91 -23.46
N VAL A 28 31.70 9.18 -22.41
CA VAL A 28 30.31 9.18 -21.93
C VAL A 28 30.00 10.45 -21.13
N ALA A 29 30.96 10.94 -20.34
CA ALA A 29 30.79 12.18 -19.57
C ALA A 29 30.60 13.42 -20.44
N ASN A 30 31.23 13.44 -21.63
CA ASN A 30 31.13 14.52 -22.60
C ASN A 30 30.10 14.24 -23.71
N ALA A 31 29.38 13.11 -23.64
CA ALA A 31 28.36 12.79 -24.62
C ALA A 31 27.18 13.78 -24.50
N PRO A 32 26.50 14.09 -25.61
CA PRO A 32 25.24 14.81 -25.56
C PRO A 32 24.25 14.09 -24.63
N PRO A 33 23.42 14.84 -23.88
CA PRO A 33 22.38 14.23 -23.06
C PRO A 33 21.43 13.40 -23.92
N PRO A 34 20.88 12.29 -23.38
CA PRO A 34 19.94 11.47 -24.12
C PRO A 34 18.66 12.25 -24.42
N GLU A 35 18.01 11.91 -25.53
CA GLU A 35 16.71 12.44 -25.87
C GLU A 35 15.66 11.93 -24.87
N LEU A 36 14.92 12.86 -24.26
CA LEU A 36 13.87 12.52 -23.32
C LEU A 36 12.62 12.08 -24.07
N VAL A 37 12.20 10.83 -23.87
CA VAL A 37 10.93 10.34 -24.42
C VAL A 37 9.76 11.00 -23.68
N PRO A 38 8.76 11.55 -24.39
CA PRO A 38 7.59 12.13 -23.74
C PRO A 38 6.83 11.10 -22.89
N LEU A 39 6.69 11.40 -21.60
CA LEU A 39 5.99 10.51 -20.66
C LEU A 39 4.46 10.54 -20.83
N GLY A 40 3.89 11.64 -21.33
CA GLY A 40 2.44 11.80 -21.49
C GLY A 40 1.76 10.66 -22.27
N PRO A 41 2.23 10.34 -23.50
CA PRO A 41 1.70 9.22 -24.27
C PRO A 41 1.85 7.85 -23.58
N LEU A 42 2.95 7.63 -22.86
CA LEU A 42 3.20 6.40 -22.12
C LEU A 42 2.22 6.25 -20.94
N LEU A 43 1.97 7.34 -20.22
CA LEU A 43 1.00 7.39 -19.12
C LEU A 43 -0.43 7.24 -19.63
N ALA A 44 -0.78 7.86 -20.76
CA ALA A 44 -2.07 7.70 -21.39
C ALA A 44 -2.31 6.23 -21.79
N ARG A 45 -1.31 5.58 -22.38
CA ARG A 45 -1.36 4.14 -22.71
C ARG A 45 -1.48 3.26 -21.47
N ALA A 46 -0.75 3.57 -20.40
CA ALA A 46 -0.84 2.83 -19.13
C ALA A 46 -2.20 3.01 -18.43
N GLY A 47 -2.82 4.18 -18.55
CA GLY A 47 -4.17 4.45 -18.05
C GLY A 47 -5.27 3.81 -18.88
N ALA A 48 -5.05 3.65 -20.19
CA ALA A 48 -5.97 3.00 -21.12
C ALA A 48 -5.86 1.47 -21.12
N ALA A 49 -4.70 0.91 -20.73
CA ALA A 49 -4.60 -0.49 -20.38
C ALA A 49 -5.55 -0.76 -19.20
N GLU A 50 -6.33 -1.84 -19.26
CA GLU A 50 -7.21 -2.23 -18.16
C GLU A 50 -6.40 -2.29 -16.86
N ARG A 51 -6.63 -1.29 -15.99
CA ARG A 51 -6.04 -1.25 -14.66
C ARG A 51 -6.58 -2.42 -13.87
N GLY A 52 -5.80 -3.48 -13.81
CA GLY A 52 -6.16 -4.72 -13.17
C GLY A 52 -6.91 -5.61 -14.15
N ALA A 53 -6.20 -6.62 -14.65
CA ALA A 53 -6.82 -7.85 -15.10
C ALA A 53 -7.96 -8.23 -14.15
N ALA A 54 -9.02 -8.85 -14.67
CA ALA A 54 -10.22 -9.32 -13.97
C ALA A 54 -10.00 -10.10 -12.63
N ALA A 55 -8.75 -10.34 -12.22
CA ALA A 55 -8.31 -10.86 -10.93
C ALA A 55 -8.46 -9.90 -9.73
N VAL A 56 -8.48 -8.56 -9.91
CA VAL A 56 -8.65 -7.63 -8.77
C VAL A 56 -10.08 -7.62 -8.18
N PRO A 57 -11.15 -7.62 -9.00
CA PRO A 57 -12.52 -7.70 -8.50
C PRO A 57 -12.81 -9.00 -7.72
N THR A 58 -12.27 -10.14 -8.17
CA THR A 58 -12.56 -11.46 -7.57
C THR A 58 -11.95 -11.60 -6.17
N ALA A 59 -10.75 -11.05 -5.92
CA ALA A 59 -10.12 -11.07 -4.60
C ALA A 59 -10.84 -10.18 -3.56
N LEU A 60 -11.56 -9.15 -4.01
CA LEU A 60 -12.22 -8.19 -3.12
C LEU A 60 -13.67 -8.55 -2.80
N ALA A 61 -14.34 -9.34 -3.65
CA ALA A 61 -15.75 -9.69 -3.48
C ALA A 61 -16.08 -10.29 -2.09
N PRO A 62 -15.32 -11.26 -1.53
CA PRO A 62 -15.61 -11.80 -0.20
C PRO A 62 -15.48 -10.75 0.91
N ARG A 63 -14.49 -9.85 0.79
CA ARG A 63 -14.25 -8.76 1.76
C ARG A 63 -15.39 -7.75 1.73
N ILE A 64 -15.87 -7.39 0.56
CA ILE A 64 -17.03 -6.49 0.39
C ILE A 64 -18.27 -7.09 1.05
N THR A 65 -18.54 -8.38 0.81
CA THR A 65 -19.68 -9.08 1.42
C THR A 65 -19.58 -9.11 2.95
N ALA A 66 -18.41 -9.42 3.51
CA ALA A 66 -18.18 -9.42 4.95
C ALA A 66 -18.38 -8.03 5.58
N LEU A 67 -17.91 -6.97 4.91
CA LEU A 67 -18.08 -5.59 5.36
C LEU A 67 -19.56 -5.16 5.35
N ARG A 68 -20.31 -5.50 4.30
CA ARG A 68 -21.76 -5.25 4.23
C ARG A 68 -22.51 -5.95 5.37
N ALA A 69 -22.24 -7.24 5.58
CA ALA A 69 -22.85 -8.00 6.67
C ALA A 69 -22.54 -7.40 8.06
N ARG A 70 -21.33 -6.86 8.26
CA ARG A 70 -20.97 -6.16 9.50
C ARG A 70 -21.72 -4.84 9.65
N ALA A 71 -21.83 -4.05 8.58
CA ALA A 71 -22.58 -2.80 8.59
C ALA A 71 -24.06 -3.03 8.93
N ASP A 72 -24.67 -4.09 8.39
CA ASP A 72 -26.07 -4.41 8.67
C ASP A 72 -26.29 -4.78 10.14
N ARG A 73 -25.35 -5.50 10.76
CA ARG A 73 -25.38 -5.74 12.22
C ARG A 73 -25.26 -4.46 13.04
N LEU A 74 -24.47 -3.49 12.58
CA LEU A 74 -24.28 -2.21 13.27
C LEU A 74 -25.47 -1.26 13.11
N ARG A 75 -26.30 -1.43 12.08
CA ARG A 75 -27.50 -0.61 11.84
C ARG A 75 -28.68 -0.95 12.77
N GLY A 76 -28.56 -2.02 13.56
CA GLY A 76 -29.58 -2.42 14.52
C GLY A 76 -29.79 -1.41 15.65
N PRO A 77 -30.95 -1.46 16.35
CA PRO A 77 -31.21 -0.58 17.47
C PRO A 77 -30.17 -0.77 18.59
N VAL A 78 -29.51 0.34 18.98
CA VAL A 78 -28.46 0.39 20.01
C VAL A 78 -28.99 -0.02 21.40
N ILE A 79 -30.28 0.21 21.64
CA ILE A 79 -30.93 -0.11 22.92
C ILE A 79 -31.63 -1.47 22.80
N PRO A 80 -31.28 -2.47 23.62
CA PRO A 80 -31.98 -3.75 23.67
C PRO A 80 -33.48 -3.56 23.91
N PRO A 81 -34.35 -4.39 23.28
CA PRO A 81 -35.80 -4.19 23.32
C PRO A 81 -36.38 -4.19 24.74
N VAL A 82 -35.84 -5.03 25.64
CA VAL A 82 -36.23 -5.04 27.06
C VAL A 82 -35.92 -3.72 27.75
N THR A 83 -34.73 -3.15 27.51
CA THR A 83 -34.33 -1.85 28.06
C THR A 83 -35.19 -0.73 27.51
N ARG A 84 -35.48 -0.75 26.21
CA ARG A 84 -36.39 0.20 25.56
C ARG A 84 -37.79 0.17 26.18
N ALA A 85 -38.34 -1.02 26.43
CA ALA A 85 -39.65 -1.17 27.08
C ALA A 85 -39.67 -0.66 28.53
N ARG A 86 -38.54 -0.79 29.27
CA ARG A 86 -38.40 -0.17 30.60
C ARG A 86 -38.38 1.35 30.52
N MET A 87 -37.61 1.92 29.59
CA MET A 87 -37.55 3.37 29.38
C MET A 87 -38.94 3.94 29.03
N GLN A 88 -39.66 3.34 28.09
CA GLN A 88 -41.00 3.78 27.69
C GLN A 88 -42.04 3.73 28.82
N ARG A 89 -41.90 2.79 29.76
CA ARG A 89 -42.78 2.72 30.95
C ARG A 89 -42.47 3.79 32.00
N GLY A 90 -41.20 4.20 32.13
CA GLY A 90 -40.79 5.21 33.12
C GLY A 90 -41.02 6.65 32.70
N ILE A 91 -41.42 6.91 31.44
CA ILE A 91 -41.71 8.26 30.90
C ILE A 91 -43.22 8.56 30.92
N ARG A 92 -44.04 7.66 31.49
CA ARG A 92 -45.48 7.90 31.70
C ARG A 92 -45.75 8.65 32.99
#